data_AF-A0A835BZF9-F1
#
_entry.id   AF-A0A835BZF9-F1
#
_cell.length_a   1.000
_cell.length_b   1.000
_cell.length_c   1.000
_cell.angle_alpha   90.00
_cell.angle_beta   90.00
_cell.angle_gamma   90.00
#
_symmetry.space_group_name_H-M   'P 1'
#
loop_
_entity.id
_entity.type
_entity.pdbx_description
1 polymer ?
#
loop_
_entity_poly.entity_id
_entity_poly.type
_entity_poly.pdbx_seq_one_letter_code
_entity_poly.pdbx_strand_id
1 'polypeptide(L)'
;MAKGEIFVLRYDPERRPCWDVVKDLGGYSVFVGKNQPVVLRPEDAPAVRPNCVYWINDKSRHEPMVFDMATGTSTLRPSADKALNPSCRPVCWYFLDDKILGVEGHTR
;
A
#
# COMPACT_ATOMS: atom_id res chain seq x y z
N MET A 1 12.11 13.02 17.82
CA MET A 1 11.82 12.29 16.57
C MET A 1 12.89 12.64 15.58
N ALA A 2 13.57 11.64 15.02
CA ALA A 2 14.58 11.89 14.01
C ALA A 2 13.91 12.29 12.69
N LYS A 3 14.54 13.18 11.93
CA LYS A 3 14.02 13.62 10.63
C LYS A 3 14.00 12.41 9.67
N GLY A 4 12.81 12.00 9.24
CA GLY A 4 12.64 10.92 8.27
C GLY A 4 12.10 9.60 8.84
N GLU A 5 11.79 9.54 10.14
CA GLU A 5 11.06 8.39 10.72
C GLU A 5 9.61 8.36 10.21
N ILE A 6 9.14 7.18 9.84
CA ILE A 6 7.75 6.92 9.46
C ILE A 6 7.06 6.21 10.63
N PHE A 7 5.89 6.71 11.00
CA PHE A 7 5.01 6.10 12.00
C PHE A 7 3.68 5.73 11.34
N VAL A 8 3.16 4.56 11.68
CA VAL A 8 1.82 4.14 11.29
C VAL A 8 0.93 4.24 12.53
N LEU A 9 -0.19 4.93 12.38
CA LEU A 9 -1.08 5.25 13.49
C LEU A 9 -2.46 4.62 13.24
N ARG A 10 -2.98 3.90 14.23
CA ARG A 10 -4.38 3.44 14.24
C ARG A 10 -5.24 4.48 14.94
N TYR A 11 -6.36 4.82 14.31
CA TYR A 11 -7.38 5.64 14.93
C TYR A 11 -8.27 4.80 15.85
N ASP A 12 -8.47 5.26 17.07
CA ASP A 12 -9.35 4.67 18.06
C ASP A 12 -10.10 5.80 18.81
N PRO A 13 -11.39 6.04 18.49
CA PRO A 13 -12.13 7.17 19.06
C PRO A 13 -12.39 7.02 20.57
N GLU A 14 -12.33 5.80 21.10
CA GLU A 14 -12.62 5.49 22.51
C GLU A 14 -11.42 5.76 23.42
N ARG A 15 -10.21 5.92 22.85
CA ARG A 15 -8.96 6.15 23.57
C ARG A 15 -8.55 7.64 23.62
N ARG A 16 -7.74 7.99 24.63
CA ARG A 16 -6.97 9.25 24.71
C ARG A 16 -5.47 8.96 24.93
N PRO A 17 -4.57 9.38 24.03
CA PRO A 17 -4.84 9.98 22.71
C PRO A 17 -5.55 9.01 21.76
N CYS A 18 -6.38 9.54 20.87
CA CYS A 18 -7.17 8.75 19.91
C CYS A 18 -6.36 8.13 18.77
N TRP A 19 -5.05 8.39 18.74
CA TRP A 19 -4.12 7.80 17.80
C TRP A 19 -3.12 6.94 18.55
N ASP A 20 -2.92 5.71 18.09
CA ASP A 20 -1.92 4.81 18.64
C ASP A 20 -0.90 4.40 17.61
N VAL A 21 0.38 4.41 17.98
CA VAL A 21 1.43 3.92 17.10
C VAL A 21 1.36 2.40 17.07
N VAL A 22 1.13 1.85 15.89
CA VAL A 22 1.06 0.39 15.68
C VAL A 22 2.34 -0.13 15.04
N LYS A 23 2.71 -1.36 15.41
CA LYS A 23 3.90 -2.05 14.88
C LYS A 23 3.56 -3.08 13.81
N ASP A 24 2.27 -3.38 13.64
CA ASP A 24 1.75 -4.30 12.65
C ASP A 24 0.36 -3.84 12.18
N LEU A 25 -0.07 -4.38 11.05
CA LEU A 25 -1.38 -4.15 10.44
C LEU A 25 -2.22 -5.42 10.49
N GLY A 26 -1.96 -6.34 11.43
CA GLY A 26 -2.68 -7.62 11.50
C GLY A 26 -2.47 -8.52 10.27
N GLY A 27 -1.33 -8.42 9.59
CA GLY A 27 -1.01 -9.18 8.38
C GLY A 27 -1.48 -8.51 7.08
N TYR A 28 -2.25 -7.43 7.15
CA TYR A 28 -2.65 -6.65 5.99
C TYR A 28 -1.53 -5.72 5.51
N SER A 29 -1.67 -5.25 4.27
CA SER A 29 -0.81 -4.22 3.69
C SER A 29 -1.62 -3.15 2.99
N VAL A 30 -1.19 -1.91 3.14
CA VAL A 30 -1.93 -0.72 2.71
C VAL A 30 -1.21 -0.06 1.55
N PHE A 31 -1.93 0.23 0.49
CA PHE A 31 -1.46 0.96 -0.69
C PHE A 31 -2.06 2.36 -0.67
N VAL A 32 -1.21 3.34 -0.43
CA VAL A 32 -1.55 4.76 -0.41
C VAL A 32 -1.29 5.33 -1.80
N GLY A 33 -2.37 5.64 -2.51
CA GLY A 33 -2.33 6.32 -3.79
C GLY A 33 -2.74 7.79 -3.67
N LYS A 34 -2.83 8.47 -4.82
CA LYS A 34 -3.50 9.78 -4.91
C LYS A 34 -5.01 9.66 -4.70
N ASN A 35 -5.57 8.49 -5.01
CA ASN A 35 -6.98 8.15 -4.90
C ASN A 35 -7.26 7.33 -3.63
N GLN A 36 -8.35 6.55 -3.61
CA GLN A 36 -8.71 5.72 -2.46
C GLN A 36 -7.60 4.72 -2.10
N PRO A 37 -7.29 4.56 -0.79
CA PRO A 37 -6.32 3.56 -0.36
C PRO A 37 -6.87 2.15 -0.57
N VAL A 38 -5.99 1.23 -0.97
CA VAL A 38 -6.33 -0.19 -1.13
C VAL A 38 -5.67 -0.99 0.00
N VAL A 39 -6.38 -1.99 0.52
CA VAL A 39 -5.88 -2.91 1.55
C VAL A 39 -5.87 -4.32 0.97
N LEU A 40 -4.73 -5.00 1.06
CA LEU A 40 -4.56 -6.36 0.55
C LEU A 40 -3.93 -7.26 1.59
N ARG A 41 -4.20 -8.56 1.49
CA ARG A 41 -3.46 -9.60 2.18
C ARG A 41 -2.53 -10.34 1.22
N PRO A 42 -1.44 -10.96 1.70
CA PRO A 42 -0.58 -11.80 0.86
C PRO A 42 -1.34 -12.93 0.14
N GLU A 43 -2.42 -13.41 0.75
CA GLU A 43 -3.30 -14.44 0.17
C GLU A 43 -4.01 -13.97 -1.10
N ASP A 44 -4.37 -12.68 -1.18
CA ASP A 44 -5.06 -12.09 -2.34
C ASP A 44 -4.07 -11.70 -3.45
N ALA A 45 -2.81 -11.46 -3.08
CA ALA A 45 -1.75 -11.04 -3.98
C ALA A 45 -0.38 -11.53 -3.47
N PRO A 46 0.14 -12.68 -3.96
CA PRO A 46 1.35 -13.31 -3.44
C PRO A 46 2.63 -12.44 -3.48
N ALA A 47 2.65 -11.39 -4.32
CA ALA A 47 3.76 -10.44 -4.38
C ALA A 47 3.75 -9.39 -3.24
N VAL A 48 2.64 -9.30 -2.50
CA VAL A 48 2.44 -8.37 -1.38
C VAL A 48 3.02 -8.99 -0.11
N ARG A 49 3.88 -8.22 0.56
CA ARG A 49 4.40 -8.61 1.88
C ARG A 49 3.39 -8.15 2.93
N PRO A 50 3.13 -8.91 4.00
CA PRO A 50 2.25 -8.49 5.09
C PRO A 50 2.87 -7.33 5.87
N ASN A 51 2.05 -6.55 6.58
CA ASN A 51 2.46 -5.47 7.48
C ASN A 51 3.36 -4.42 6.78
N CYS A 52 3.02 -4.09 5.53
CA CYS A 52 3.75 -3.11 4.73
C CYS A 52 2.84 -1.97 4.30
N VAL A 53 3.42 -0.77 4.20
CA VAL A 53 2.76 0.39 3.59
C VAL A 53 3.45 0.69 2.27
N TYR A 54 2.68 0.74 1.18
CA TYR A 54 3.15 1.06 -0.15
C TYR A 54 2.66 2.44 -0.55
N TRP A 55 3.51 3.28 -1.13
CA TRP A 55 3.08 4.59 -1.63
C TRP A 55 3.92 5.03 -2.83
N ILE A 56 3.39 5.99 -3.56
CA ILE A 56 4.11 6.74 -4.60
C ILE A 56 3.96 8.21 -4.26
N ASN A 57 5.05 8.97 -4.29
CA ASN A 57 5.00 10.42 -4.08
C ASN A 57 6.00 11.16 -4.97
N ASP A 58 5.84 12.48 -5.05
CA ASP A 58 6.71 13.32 -5.88
C ASP A 58 8.17 13.29 -5.40
N LYS A 59 8.39 13.07 -4.11
CA LYS A 59 9.74 12.97 -3.52
C LYS A 59 10.46 11.70 -3.98
N SER A 60 9.75 10.62 -4.26
CA SER A 60 10.30 9.39 -4.82
C SER A 60 10.36 9.39 -6.36
N ARG A 61 10.17 10.55 -7.02
CA ARG A 61 10.14 10.66 -8.49
C ARG A 61 9.09 9.73 -9.13
N HIS A 62 7.97 9.54 -8.44
CA HIS A 62 6.92 8.60 -8.82
C HIS A 62 7.35 7.11 -8.80
N GLU A 63 8.49 6.76 -8.20
CA GLU A 63 8.85 5.37 -7.95
C GLU A 63 8.06 4.82 -6.74
N PRO A 64 7.62 3.54 -6.80
CA PRO A 64 6.92 2.91 -5.69
C PRO A 64 7.86 2.63 -4.52
N MET A 65 7.45 3.11 -3.36
CA MET A 65 8.11 2.90 -2.08
C MET A 65 7.35 1.86 -1.27
N VAL A 66 8.09 1.10 -0.47
CA VAL A 66 7.52 0.25 0.59
C VAL A 66 8.17 0.60 1.92
N PHE A 67 7.35 0.74 2.95
CA PHE A 67 7.76 0.78 4.35
C PHE A 67 7.41 -0.56 4.97
N ASP A 68 8.43 -1.26 5.39
CA ASP A 68 8.29 -2.51 6.13
C ASP A 68 8.23 -2.19 7.62
N MET A 69 7.08 -2.44 8.24
CA MET A 69 6.85 -2.09 9.65
C MET A 69 7.65 -2.99 10.60
N ALA A 70 8.05 -4.19 10.17
CA ALA A 70 8.84 -5.09 10.99
C ALA A 70 10.29 -4.62 11.10
N THR A 71 10.85 -4.08 10.01
CA THR A 71 12.23 -3.55 9.99
C THR A 71 12.31 -2.06 10.29
N GLY A 72 11.20 -1.33 10.16
CA GLY A 72 11.17 0.13 10.25
C GLY A 72 11.90 0.82 9.09
N THR A 73 12.08 0.12 7.96
CA THR A 73 12.85 0.64 6.82
C THR A 73 11.98 0.90 5.60
N SER A 74 12.31 1.96 4.88
CA SER A 74 11.72 2.27 3.58
C SER A 74 12.67 1.84 2.47
N THR A 75 12.17 1.13 1.46
CA THR A 75 12.94 0.72 0.29
C THR A 75 12.18 1.04 -1.00
N LEU A 76 12.93 1.31 -2.07
CA LEU A 76 12.36 1.33 -3.41
C LEU A 76 11.91 -0.09 -3.76
N ARG A 77 10.66 -0.25 -4.20
CA ARG A 77 10.25 -1.48 -4.87
C ARG A 77 10.55 -1.30 -6.34
N PRO A 78 11.29 -2.22 -6.98
CA PRO A 78 11.51 -2.12 -8.41
C PRO A 78 10.16 -2.09 -9.13
N SER A 79 10.00 -1.12 -10.03
CA SER A 79 8.88 -1.03 -10.97
C SER A 79 8.64 -2.39 -11.66
N ALA A 80 7.38 -2.69 -11.93
CA ALA A 80 6.95 -3.90 -12.64
C ALA A 80 7.50 -3.99 -14.09
N ASP A 81 8.31 -3.03 -14.53
CA ASP A 81 9.00 -3.01 -15.83
C ASP A 81 9.90 -4.24 -16.07
N LYS A 82 10.31 -4.95 -15.02
CA LYS A 82 11.02 -6.24 -15.16
C LYS A 82 10.09 -7.45 -15.32
N ALA A 83 8.78 -7.29 -15.13
CA ALA A 83 7.86 -8.41 -14.89
C ALA A 83 6.80 -8.63 -15.97
N LEU A 84 6.56 -7.72 -16.93
CA LEU A 84 5.47 -7.92 -17.88
C LEU A 84 5.86 -7.78 -19.36
N ASN A 85 5.43 -8.80 -20.09
CA ASN A 85 5.23 -8.81 -21.54
C ASN A 85 4.51 -7.51 -21.96
N PRO A 86 4.98 -6.75 -22.97
CA PRO A 86 4.41 -5.44 -23.36
C PRO A 86 2.91 -5.46 -23.73
N SER A 87 2.31 -6.63 -23.91
CA SER A 87 0.87 -6.84 -24.09
C SER A 87 0.05 -6.75 -22.80
N CYS A 88 0.69 -6.80 -21.64
CA CYS A 88 0.06 -6.81 -20.33
C CYS A 88 0.52 -5.56 -19.59
N ARG A 89 -0.17 -4.43 -19.77
CA ARG A 89 0.13 -3.20 -19.02
C ARG A 89 -0.49 -3.33 -17.63
N PRO A 90 0.29 -3.55 -16.55
CA PRO A 90 -0.28 -3.61 -15.22
C PRO A 90 -0.91 -2.25 -14.91
N VAL A 91 -2.16 -2.26 -14.44
CA VAL A 91 -2.82 -1.05 -13.95
C VAL A 91 -2.13 -0.66 -12.64
N CYS A 92 -1.43 0.46 -12.62
CA CYS A 92 -0.79 0.95 -11.40
C CYS A 92 -1.87 1.45 -10.42
N TRP A 93 -1.80 1.00 -9.17
CA TRP A 93 -2.76 1.41 -8.13
C TRP A 93 -2.78 2.92 -7.91
N TYR A 94 -1.67 3.60 -8.20
CA TYR A 94 -1.57 5.05 -8.13
C TYR A 94 -2.48 5.78 -9.13
N PHE A 95 -2.80 5.14 -10.27
CA PHE A 95 -3.69 5.66 -11.30
C PHE A 95 -5.10 5.06 -11.26
N LEU A 96 -5.43 4.23 -10.25
CA LEU A 96 -6.79 3.69 -10.13
C LEU A 96 -7.75 4.82 -9.81
N ASP A 97 -8.42 5.36 -10.83
CA ASP A 97 -9.62 6.18 -10.67
C ASP A 97 -10.68 5.37 -9.90
N ASP A 98 -11.60 6.05 -9.20
CA ASP A 98 -12.74 5.46 -8.46
C ASP A 98 -13.72 4.63 -9.35
N LYS A 99 -13.35 4.34 -10.60
CA LYS A 99 -14.10 3.54 -11.58
C LYS A 99 -13.79 2.04 -11.52
N ILE A 100 -13.46 1.48 -10.36
CA ILE A 100 -13.81 0.08 -10.13
C ILE A 100 -15.30 0.06 -9.77
N LEU A 101 -16.14 0.34 -10.78
CA LEU A 101 -17.54 -0.06 -10.74
C LEU A 101 -17.54 -1.56 -10.51
N GLY A 102 -18.42 -1.98 -9.59
CA GLY A 102 -18.40 -3.29 -8.97
C GLY A 102 -18.10 -4.42 -9.92
N VAL A 103 -17.41 -5.43 -9.39
CA VAL A 103 -17.40 -6.77 -9.94
C VAL A 103 -18.86 -7.16 -10.20
N GLU A 104 -19.31 -7.02 -11.45
CA GLU A 104 -20.53 -7.66 -11.89
C GLU A 104 -20.24 -9.15 -11.83
N GLY A 105 -20.70 -9.78 -10.75
CA GLY A 105 -20.79 -11.22 -10.65
C GLY A 105 -21.65 -11.71 -11.80
N HIS A 106 -21.02 -12.18 -12.88
CA HIS A 106 -21.69 -13.03 -13.85
C HIS A 106 -21.80 -14.43 -13.25
N THR A 107 -22.79 -14.59 -12.37
CA THR A 107 -23.45 -15.86 -12.10
C THR A 107 -24.72 -15.95 -12.93
N ARG A 108 -24.57 -16.42 -14.17
CA ARG A 108 -25.28 -17.57 -14.77
C ARG A 108 -25.14 -17.57 -16.28
#